data_AF-A0A1Y1N980-F1
#
_entry.id   AF-A0A1Y1N980-F1
#
_cell.length_a   1.000
_cell.length_b   1.000
_cell.length_c   1.000
_cell.angle_alpha   90.00
_cell.angle_beta   90.00
_cell.angle_gamma   90.00
#
_symmetry.space_group_name_H-M   'P 1'
#
loop_
_entity.id
_entity.type
_entity.pdbx_description
1 polymer ?
#
loop_
_entity_poly.entity_id
_entity_poly.type
_entity_poly.pdbx_seq_one_letter_code
_entity_poly.pdbx_strand_id
1 'polypeptide(L)'
;MSISGAQEMQNESMVQYSSLKKYMENTTITEMIKIDIPRTFPDNIYFANDSILPEQLFNILATFAHHNKEVGYCQGLNYIAGLLLLVTKSEESSFWLLKVLVEQILPKYYIRSMSGLLIDLDVLDEFVQKNEPALHRHITRVGMPWAVASTKWFICLYAEVLPTETVLRIWDCIFYEGSKVIFRVALTLIKIHRQQILEARDLGEMVECFRKMGQNINVVNCHQFMIEVFKTPSSFSNRYLEKVREKHSALRST
;
A
#
# COMPACT_ATOMS: atom_id res chain seq x y z
N MET A 1 -16.06 -1.43 6.96
CA MET A 1 -16.34 -2.76 7.53
C MET A 1 -17.15 -3.65 6.60
N SER A 2 -18.39 -3.28 6.23
CA SER A 2 -19.26 -4.15 5.40
C SER A 2 -18.74 -4.31 3.96
N ILE A 3 -18.58 -3.21 3.23
CA ILE A 3 -18.15 -3.22 1.81
C ILE A 3 -16.78 -3.88 1.62
N SER A 4 -15.89 -3.74 2.59
CA SER A 4 -14.54 -4.29 2.53
C SER A 4 -14.48 -5.81 2.72
N GLY A 5 -15.57 -6.48 3.12
CA GLY A 5 -15.55 -7.89 3.55
C GLY A 5 -14.98 -8.10 4.97
N ALA A 6 -14.60 -7.02 5.66
CA ALA A 6 -14.02 -7.12 7.01
C ALA A 6 -15.07 -7.52 8.05
N GLN A 7 -16.33 -7.08 7.88
CA GLN A 7 -17.42 -7.50 8.75
C GLN A 7 -17.75 -8.99 8.58
N GLU A 8 -17.74 -9.48 7.34
CA GLU A 8 -17.96 -10.89 7.03
C GLU A 8 -16.85 -11.74 7.65
N MET A 9 -15.58 -11.37 7.42
CA MET A 9 -14.42 -12.04 8.02
C MET A 9 -14.46 -12.04 9.56
N GLN A 10 -14.92 -10.94 10.18
CA GLN A 10 -15.11 -10.86 11.63
C GLN A 10 -16.20 -11.83 12.09
N ASN A 11 -17.34 -11.87 11.41
CA ASN A 11 -18.48 -12.72 11.78
C ASN A 11 -18.18 -14.21 11.60
N GLU A 12 -17.38 -14.57 10.59
CA GLU A 12 -16.92 -15.94 10.35
C GLU A 12 -15.82 -16.38 11.34
N SER A 13 -15.19 -15.43 12.04
CA SER A 13 -14.16 -15.77 13.01
C SER A 13 -14.77 -16.47 14.22
N MET A 14 -14.22 -17.65 14.54
CA MET A 14 -14.60 -18.39 15.74
C MET A 14 -14.18 -17.69 17.04
N VAL A 15 -13.39 -16.61 16.97
CA VAL A 15 -12.78 -15.94 18.13
C VAL A 15 -12.86 -14.42 17.96
N GLN A 16 -13.32 -13.73 19.01
CA GLN A 16 -13.38 -12.27 19.04
C GLN A 16 -11.98 -11.64 19.12
N TYR A 17 -11.82 -10.41 18.62
CA TYR A 17 -10.54 -9.70 18.67
C TYR A 17 -9.95 -9.58 20.08
N SER A 18 -10.79 -9.33 21.09
CA SER A 18 -10.39 -9.30 22.50
C SER A 18 -9.71 -10.58 22.97
N SER A 19 -10.14 -11.74 22.46
CA SER A 19 -9.56 -13.05 22.75
C SER A 19 -8.35 -13.39 21.87
N LEU A 20 -8.25 -12.77 20.68
CA LEU A 20 -7.08 -12.86 19.80
C LEU A 20 -5.91 -12.04 20.35
N LYS A 21 -6.20 -10.92 21.02
CA LYS A 21 -5.27 -10.03 21.71
C LYS A 21 -4.64 -10.77 22.91
N LYS A 22 -3.67 -11.62 22.62
CA LYS A 22 -2.86 -12.34 23.60
C LYS A 22 -1.49 -11.69 23.72
N TYR A 23 -0.83 -11.94 24.86
CA TYR A 23 0.57 -11.56 25.03
C TYR A 23 1.42 -12.25 23.95
N MET A 24 2.20 -11.46 23.21
CA MET A 24 3.10 -12.00 22.19
C MET A 24 4.39 -12.51 22.83
N GLU A 25 4.67 -13.80 22.67
CA GLU A 25 5.93 -14.40 23.12
C GLU A 25 7.12 -14.08 22.20
N ASN A 26 6.88 -13.72 20.93
CA ASN A 26 7.96 -13.40 19.99
C ASN A 26 8.52 -12.00 20.26
N THR A 27 9.65 -11.97 20.98
CA THR A 27 10.35 -10.74 21.37
C THR A 27 10.86 -9.96 20.17
N THR A 28 11.41 -10.63 19.15
CA THR A 28 11.93 -9.97 17.95
C THR A 28 10.86 -9.20 17.18
N ILE A 29 9.69 -9.80 16.94
CA ILE A 29 8.57 -9.12 16.28
C ILE A 29 8.09 -7.93 17.12
N THR A 30 8.00 -8.13 18.44
CA THR A 30 7.58 -7.08 19.38
C THR A 30 8.53 -5.88 19.33
N GLU A 31 9.84 -6.11 19.28
CA GLU A 31 10.86 -5.06 19.17
C GLU A 31 10.77 -4.32 17.83
N MET A 32 10.60 -5.04 16.72
CA MET A 32 10.42 -4.41 15.40
C MET A 32 9.21 -3.47 15.37
N ILE A 33 8.07 -3.91 15.92
CA ILE A 33 6.87 -3.07 16.00
C ILE A 33 7.17 -1.84 16.87
N LYS A 34 7.77 -2.02 18.06
CA LYS A 34 8.10 -0.91 18.98
C LYS A 34 9.02 0.14 18.35
N ILE A 35 9.94 -0.26 17.48
CA ILE A 35 10.80 0.67 16.73
C ILE A 35 9.98 1.52 15.73
N ASP A 36 8.89 0.96 15.20
CA ASP A 36 8.09 1.59 14.16
C ASP A 36 6.97 2.48 14.69
N ILE A 37 6.46 2.23 15.89
CA ILE A 37 5.40 3.05 16.50
C ILE A 37 5.75 4.55 16.53
N PRO A 38 6.91 5.00 17.05
CA PRO A 38 7.21 6.43 17.19
C PRO A 38 7.35 7.17 15.86
N ARG A 39 7.70 6.47 14.78
CA ARG A 39 7.84 7.05 13.43
C ARG A 39 6.57 6.94 12.59
N THR A 40 5.49 6.38 13.14
CA THR A 40 4.21 6.24 12.44
C THR A 40 3.38 7.51 12.62
N PHE A 41 3.32 8.34 11.57
CA PHE A 41 2.63 9.64 11.57
C PHE A 41 3.01 10.55 12.77
N PRO A 42 4.31 10.84 12.97
CA PRO A 42 4.81 11.54 14.17
C PRO A 42 4.22 12.95 14.33
N ASP A 43 3.92 13.63 13.21
CA ASP A 43 3.35 14.98 13.21
C ASP A 43 1.81 14.99 13.33
N ASN A 44 1.18 13.82 13.40
CA ASN A 44 -0.27 13.74 13.56
C ASN A 44 -0.66 14.05 15.00
N ILE A 45 -1.53 15.05 15.20
CA ILE A 45 -1.95 15.52 16.52
C ILE A 45 -2.54 14.43 17.42
N TYR A 46 -3.14 13.39 16.85
CA TYR A 46 -3.70 12.29 17.62
C TYR A 46 -2.59 11.34 18.07
N PHE A 47 -1.66 10.93 17.21
CA PHE A 47 -0.52 10.11 17.63
C PHE A 47 0.44 10.85 18.58
N ALA A 48 0.57 12.17 18.45
CA ALA A 48 1.44 12.97 19.31
C ALA A 48 0.86 13.21 20.71
N ASN A 49 -0.46 13.39 20.83
CA ASN A 49 -1.10 13.81 22.09
C ASN A 49 -1.96 12.74 22.76
N ASP A 50 -2.34 11.67 22.05
CA ASP A 50 -3.12 10.56 22.60
C ASP A 50 -2.19 9.43 23.04
N SER A 51 -2.12 9.20 24.36
CA SER A 51 -1.30 8.12 24.92
C SER A 51 -1.81 6.73 24.55
N ILE A 52 -3.07 6.59 24.11
CA ILE A 52 -3.74 5.31 23.86
C ILE A 52 -3.47 4.83 22.43
N LEU A 53 -3.46 5.72 21.43
CA LEU A 53 -3.30 5.32 20.02
C LEU A 53 -2.00 4.53 19.73
N PRO A 54 -0.82 4.91 20.25
CA PRO A 54 0.40 4.11 20.09
C PRO A 54 0.25 2.68 20.64
N GLU A 55 -0.43 2.52 21.78
CA GLU A 55 -0.69 1.21 22.39
C GLU A 55 -1.67 0.39 21.54
N GLN A 56 -2.76 0.99 21.06
CA GLN A 56 -3.72 0.33 20.18
C GLN A 56 -3.08 -0.10 18.86
N LEU A 57 -2.26 0.76 18.25
CA LEU A 57 -1.51 0.43 17.05
C LEU A 57 -0.57 -0.76 17.31
N PHE A 58 0.16 -0.75 18.42
CA PHE A 58 0.99 -1.88 18.82
C PHE A 58 0.14 -3.16 18.95
N ASN A 59 -1.00 -3.10 19.63
CA ASN A 59 -1.88 -4.24 19.84
C ASN A 59 -2.44 -4.82 18.53
N ILE A 60 -2.83 -3.98 17.58
CA ILE A 60 -3.29 -4.40 16.24
C ILE A 60 -2.18 -5.16 15.51
N LEU A 61 -1.00 -4.55 15.39
CA LEU A 61 0.13 -5.11 14.64
C LEU A 61 0.64 -6.39 15.29
N ALA A 62 0.74 -6.40 16.62
CA ALA A 62 1.14 -7.55 17.40
C ALA A 62 0.16 -8.71 17.22
N THR A 63 -1.13 -8.45 17.43
CA THR A 63 -2.15 -9.48 17.27
C THR A 63 -2.14 -10.05 15.86
N PHE A 64 -2.07 -9.19 14.83
CA PHE A 64 -1.97 -9.63 13.45
C PHE A 64 -0.75 -10.53 13.20
N ALA A 65 0.44 -10.07 13.58
CA ALA A 65 1.69 -10.81 13.40
C ALA A 65 1.70 -12.14 14.18
N HIS A 66 1.02 -12.19 15.33
CA HIS A 66 0.89 -13.41 16.09
C HIS A 66 0.02 -14.45 15.38
N HIS A 67 -1.10 -14.05 14.78
CA HIS A 67 -2.04 -14.98 14.15
C HIS A 67 -1.68 -15.34 12.71
N ASN A 68 -1.02 -14.44 11.98
CA ASN A 68 -0.52 -14.71 10.63
C ASN A 68 1.00 -14.88 10.65
N LYS A 69 1.48 -16.09 10.98
CA LYS A 69 2.92 -16.39 11.11
C LYS A 69 3.70 -16.33 9.80
N GLU A 70 3.03 -16.53 8.67
CA GLU A 70 3.66 -16.47 7.34
C GLU A 70 4.10 -15.03 7.03
N VAL A 71 3.26 -14.05 7.37
CA VAL A 71 3.59 -12.62 7.25
C VAL A 71 4.42 -12.16 8.45
N GLY A 72 4.00 -12.50 9.67
CA GLY A 72 4.53 -11.92 10.89
C GLY A 72 4.34 -10.41 10.88
N TYR A 73 5.45 -9.66 11.04
CA TYR A 73 5.45 -8.21 10.90
C TYR A 73 6.39 -7.81 9.76
N CYS A 74 5.85 -7.07 8.80
CA CYS A 74 6.59 -6.44 7.71
C CYS A 74 6.50 -4.92 7.86
N GLN A 75 7.65 -4.25 7.74
CA GLN A 75 7.71 -2.79 7.76
C GLN A 75 6.83 -2.20 6.65
N GLY A 76 6.00 -1.22 7.01
CA GLY A 76 4.96 -0.66 6.15
C GLY A 76 3.56 -0.93 6.69
N LEU A 77 3.35 -2.06 7.37
CA LEU A 77 2.07 -2.39 8.01
C LEU A 77 1.69 -1.38 9.10
N ASN A 78 2.67 -0.78 9.78
CA ASN A 78 2.46 0.29 10.77
C ASN A 78 1.73 1.50 10.18
N TYR A 79 2.09 1.94 8.98
CA TYR A 79 1.40 3.06 8.33
C TYR A 79 -0.01 2.68 7.90
N ILE A 80 -0.21 1.43 7.47
CA ILE A 80 -1.54 0.95 7.09
C ILE A 80 -2.46 0.89 8.32
N ALA A 81 -2.04 0.16 9.34
CA ALA A 81 -2.78 0.00 10.59
C ALA A 81 -2.99 1.35 11.29
N GLY A 82 -1.98 2.23 11.30
CA GLY A 82 -2.06 3.55 11.92
C GLY A 82 -3.12 4.42 11.25
N LEU A 83 -3.18 4.44 9.91
CA LEU A 83 -4.18 5.24 9.20
C LEU A 83 -5.59 4.64 9.34
N LEU A 84 -5.73 3.31 9.31
CA LEU A 84 -7.01 2.64 9.62
C LEU A 84 -7.50 3.00 11.02
N LEU A 85 -6.60 3.03 12.00
CA LEU A 85 -6.93 3.37 13.38
C LEU A 85 -7.39 4.83 13.52
N LEU A 86 -6.70 5.78 12.87
CA LEU A 86 -7.09 7.18 12.87
C LEU A 86 -8.50 7.40 12.31
N VAL A 87 -8.86 6.66 11.26
CA VAL A 87 -10.14 6.84 10.56
C VAL A 87 -11.28 6.12 11.27
N THR A 88 -11.06 4.88 11.67
CA THR A 88 -12.11 4.06 12.30
C THR A 88 -12.32 4.41 13.76
N LYS A 89 -11.28 4.95 14.43
CA LYS A 89 -11.25 5.17 15.89
C LYS A 89 -11.61 3.92 16.69
N SER A 90 -11.33 2.74 16.12
CA SER A 90 -11.63 1.44 16.70
C SER A 90 -10.48 0.47 16.44
N GLU A 91 -9.89 -0.02 17.52
CA GLU A 91 -8.81 -1.02 17.48
C GLU A 91 -9.25 -2.30 16.73
N GLU A 92 -10.42 -2.84 17.09
CA GLU A 92 -10.95 -4.07 16.49
C GLU A 92 -11.29 -3.91 15.00
N SER A 93 -12.04 -2.86 14.61
CA SER A 93 -12.33 -2.61 13.19
C SER A 93 -11.06 -2.44 12.36
N SER A 94 -10.04 -1.76 12.90
CA SER A 94 -8.74 -1.59 12.25
C SER A 94 -8.02 -2.92 12.03
N PHE A 95 -8.04 -3.80 13.02
CA PHE A 95 -7.48 -5.14 12.91
C PHE A 95 -8.11 -5.94 11.77
N TRP A 96 -9.45 -5.98 11.70
CA TRP A 96 -10.16 -6.72 10.66
C TRP A 96 -9.96 -6.14 9.26
N LEU A 97 -9.92 -4.81 9.13
CA LEU A 97 -9.60 -4.14 7.86
C LEU A 97 -8.18 -4.42 7.41
N LEU A 98 -7.20 -4.40 8.33
CA LEU A 98 -5.82 -4.77 8.04
C LEU A 98 -5.75 -6.22 7.55
N LYS A 99 -6.45 -7.13 8.23
CA LYS A 99 -6.48 -8.54 7.86
C LYS A 99 -7.02 -8.76 6.45
N VAL A 100 -8.13 -8.12 6.09
CA VAL A 100 -8.64 -8.14 4.70
C VAL A 100 -7.61 -7.62 3.70
N LEU A 101 -6.99 -6.47 3.97
CA LEU A 101 -6.00 -5.89 3.05
C LEU A 101 -4.85 -6.87 2.78
N VAL A 102 -4.28 -7.43 3.85
CA VAL A 102 -3.09 -8.29 3.76
C VAL A 102 -3.42 -9.68 3.22
N GLU A 103 -4.52 -10.30 3.66
CA GLU A 103 -4.80 -11.71 3.36
C GLU A 103 -5.61 -11.88 2.07
N GLN A 104 -6.46 -10.93 1.70
CA GLN A 104 -7.34 -11.05 0.54
C GLN A 104 -6.96 -10.11 -0.61
N ILE A 105 -6.66 -8.85 -0.33
CA ILE A 105 -6.43 -7.84 -1.39
C ILE A 105 -4.98 -7.85 -1.90
N LEU A 106 -4.01 -8.12 -1.01
CA LEU A 106 -2.56 -8.03 -1.25
C LEU A 106 -1.84 -9.34 -0.90
N PRO A 107 -2.25 -10.48 -1.48
CA PRO A 107 -1.69 -11.77 -1.14
C PRO A 107 -0.17 -11.78 -1.38
N LYS A 108 0.59 -12.31 -0.42
CA LYS A 108 2.05 -12.49 -0.49
C LYS A 108 2.87 -11.20 -0.64
N TYR A 109 2.29 -10.03 -0.37
CA TYR A 109 3.06 -8.77 -0.33
C TYR A 109 4.02 -8.70 0.86
N TYR A 110 3.55 -9.15 2.02
CA TYR A 110 4.22 -8.91 3.31
C TYR A 110 4.93 -10.14 3.87
N ILE A 111 4.91 -11.26 3.16
CA ILE A 111 5.69 -12.45 3.53
C ILE A 111 7.18 -12.20 3.27
N ARG A 112 8.06 -13.02 3.86
CA ARG A 112 9.53 -12.84 3.77
C ARG A 112 10.07 -12.74 2.34
N SER A 113 9.49 -13.47 1.39
CA SER A 113 9.91 -13.43 -0.02
C SER A 113 9.39 -12.22 -0.79
N MET A 114 8.38 -11.50 -0.25
CA MET A 114 7.67 -10.41 -0.91
C MET A 114 7.20 -10.77 -2.33
N SER A 115 6.90 -12.05 -2.59
CA SER A 115 6.71 -12.53 -3.96
C SER A 115 5.54 -11.86 -4.67
N GLY A 116 4.45 -11.56 -3.95
CA GLY A 116 3.31 -10.82 -4.50
C GLY A 116 3.69 -9.38 -4.90
N LEU A 117 4.46 -8.69 -4.05
CA LEU A 117 4.94 -7.34 -4.33
C LEU A 117 5.89 -7.31 -5.54
N LEU A 118 6.86 -8.23 -5.57
CA LEU A 118 7.85 -8.29 -6.65
C LEU A 118 7.19 -8.59 -8.01
N ILE A 119 6.19 -9.50 -8.03
CA ILE A 119 5.37 -9.73 -9.23
C ILE A 119 4.67 -8.44 -9.65
N ASP A 120 4.06 -7.71 -8.70
CA ASP A 120 3.31 -6.50 -9.02
C ASP A 120 4.20 -5.32 -9.44
N LEU A 121 5.49 -5.30 -9.06
CA LEU A 121 6.46 -4.38 -9.63
C LEU A 121 6.75 -4.68 -11.11
N ASP A 122 6.79 -5.95 -11.52
CA ASP A 122 6.94 -6.32 -12.93
C ASP A 122 5.66 -6.04 -13.73
N VAL A 123 4.50 -6.26 -13.11
CA VAL A 123 3.20 -5.86 -13.68
C VAL A 123 3.16 -4.35 -13.91
N LEU A 124 3.66 -3.55 -12.96
CA LEU A 124 3.77 -2.11 -13.12
C LEU A 124 4.67 -1.75 -14.31
N ASP A 125 5.85 -2.38 -14.43
CA ASP A 125 6.75 -2.18 -15.57
C ASP A 125 6.04 -2.41 -16.91
N GLU A 126 5.36 -3.56 -17.05
CA GLU A 126 4.60 -3.90 -18.27
C GLU A 126 3.45 -2.92 -18.53
N PHE A 127 2.75 -2.48 -17.47
CA PHE A 127 1.68 -1.51 -17.61
C PHE A 127 2.19 -0.13 -18.04
N VAL A 128 3.31 0.34 -17.50
CA VAL A 128 3.91 1.61 -17.91
C VAL A 128 4.44 1.49 -19.34
N GLN A 129 5.08 0.37 -19.70
CA GLN A 129 5.52 0.11 -21.07
C GLN A 129 4.36 0.18 -22.07
N LYS A 130 3.21 -0.40 -21.73
CA LYS A 130 2.03 -0.44 -22.60
C LYS A 130 1.30 0.90 -22.70
N ASN A 131 1.13 1.61 -21.59
CA ASN A 131 0.30 2.82 -21.54
C ASN A 131 1.11 4.10 -21.81
N GLU A 132 2.37 4.13 -21.40
CA GLU A 132 3.25 5.30 -21.51
C GLU A 132 4.67 4.90 -22.02
N PRO A 133 4.78 4.33 -23.24
CA PRO A 133 6.03 3.74 -23.75
C PRO A 133 7.20 4.74 -23.86
N ALA A 134 6.91 6.02 -24.05
CA ALA A 134 7.94 7.06 -24.05
C ALA A 134 8.55 7.27 -22.66
N LEU A 135 7.71 7.27 -21.61
CA LEU A 135 8.15 7.39 -20.23
C LEU A 135 8.90 6.13 -19.79
N HIS A 136 8.36 4.95 -20.10
CA HIS A 136 9.01 3.67 -19.83
C HIS A 136 10.45 3.64 -20.38
N ARG A 137 10.62 3.89 -21.69
CA ARG A 137 11.95 3.89 -22.33
C ARG A 137 12.91 4.87 -21.68
N HIS A 138 12.42 6.05 -21.28
CA HIS A 138 13.27 7.05 -20.63
C HIS A 138 13.68 6.63 -19.21
N ILE A 139 12.74 6.13 -18.40
CA ILE A 139 13.01 5.59 -17.06
C ILE A 139 14.02 4.45 -17.12
N THR A 140 13.84 3.51 -18.06
CA THR A 140 14.77 2.39 -18.29
C THR A 140 16.13 2.89 -18.75
N ARG A 141 16.20 3.87 -19.65
CA ARG A 141 17.47 4.45 -20.13
C ARG A 141 18.26 5.14 -19.02
N VAL A 142 17.57 5.88 -18.16
CA VAL A 142 18.17 6.50 -16.96
C VAL A 142 18.62 5.44 -15.95
N GLY A 143 18.07 4.22 -16.04
CA GLY A 143 18.48 3.08 -15.24
C GLY A 143 17.81 3.04 -13.86
N MET A 144 16.62 3.61 -13.70
CA MET A 144 15.89 3.56 -12.43
C MET A 144 15.06 2.27 -12.29
N PRO A 145 15.36 1.40 -11.31
CA PRO A 145 14.51 0.23 -11.04
C PRO A 145 13.17 0.65 -10.41
N TRP A 146 12.07 0.00 -10.80
CA TRP A 146 10.75 0.28 -10.22
C TRP A 146 10.68 0.08 -8.71
N ALA A 147 11.45 -0.85 -8.16
CA ALA A 147 11.56 -1.05 -6.72
C ALA A 147 12.03 0.22 -5.99
N VAL A 148 12.96 0.99 -6.56
CA VAL A 148 13.44 2.25 -5.97
C VAL A 148 12.33 3.30 -5.99
N ALA A 149 11.59 3.37 -7.10
CA ALA A 149 10.59 4.40 -7.34
C ALA A 149 9.26 4.17 -6.59
N SER A 150 8.84 2.91 -6.47
CA SER A 150 7.43 2.58 -6.20
C SER A 150 7.21 1.60 -5.04
N THR A 151 8.24 1.07 -4.38
CA THR A 151 8.03 0.14 -3.25
C THR A 151 7.08 0.72 -2.19
N LYS A 152 7.27 1.99 -1.81
CA LYS A 152 6.39 2.68 -0.84
C LYS A 152 4.94 2.89 -1.33
N TRP A 153 4.73 2.96 -2.64
CA TRP A 153 3.39 3.07 -3.21
C TRP A 153 2.57 1.81 -2.92
N PHE A 154 3.21 0.66 -3.05
CA PHE A 154 2.57 -0.65 -2.90
C PHE A 154 2.60 -1.14 -1.44
N ILE A 155 3.76 -1.13 -0.78
CA ILE A 155 3.91 -1.70 0.58
C ILE A 155 3.16 -0.90 1.65
N CYS A 156 3.11 0.44 1.51
CA CYS A 156 2.41 1.34 2.44
C CYS A 156 1.05 1.80 1.87
N LEU A 157 0.62 1.30 0.71
CA LEU A 157 -0.60 1.73 0.01
C LEU A 157 -0.71 3.25 -0.08
N TYR A 158 0.37 3.90 -0.51
CA TYR A 158 0.52 5.35 -0.64
C TYR A 158 0.51 6.18 0.66
N ALA A 159 0.24 5.57 1.83
CA ALA A 159 0.07 6.29 3.09
C ALA A 159 1.28 7.11 3.53
N GLU A 160 2.48 6.74 3.09
CA GLU A 160 3.74 7.44 3.42
C GLU A 160 4.14 8.49 2.37
N VAL A 161 3.50 8.50 1.18
CA VAL A 161 3.99 9.28 0.03
C VAL A 161 2.97 10.28 -0.53
N LEU A 162 1.68 10.10 -0.26
CA LEU A 162 0.61 10.99 -0.72
C LEU A 162 -0.10 11.66 0.46
N PRO A 163 -0.74 12.83 0.25
CA PRO A 163 -1.55 13.49 1.27
C PRO A 163 -2.64 12.57 1.82
N THR A 164 -2.90 12.63 3.13
CA THR A 164 -3.82 11.73 3.83
C THR A 164 -5.21 11.69 3.18
N GLU A 165 -5.78 12.85 2.85
CA GLU A 165 -7.10 12.91 2.19
C GLU A 165 -7.14 12.15 0.86
N THR A 166 -6.09 12.27 0.05
CA THR A 166 -5.95 11.52 -1.21
C THR A 166 -5.83 10.02 -0.95
N VAL A 167 -5.02 9.61 0.04
CA VAL A 167 -4.85 8.19 0.42
C VAL A 167 -6.19 7.59 0.85
N LEU A 168 -6.99 8.29 1.64
CA LEU A 168 -8.30 7.80 2.08
C LEU A 168 -9.25 7.55 0.91
N ARG A 169 -9.28 8.45 -0.09
CA ARG A 169 -10.08 8.24 -1.30
C ARG A 169 -9.58 7.07 -2.14
N ILE A 170 -8.27 6.86 -2.20
CA ILE A 170 -7.68 5.69 -2.86
C ILE A 170 -8.11 4.42 -2.12
N TRP A 171 -8.06 4.41 -0.79
CA TRP A 171 -8.40 3.25 0.03
C TRP A 171 -9.89 2.89 -0.03
N ASP A 172 -10.79 3.88 -0.06
CA ASP A 172 -12.22 3.66 -0.34
C ASP A 172 -12.38 2.79 -1.61
N CYS A 173 -11.64 3.14 -2.66
CA CYS A 173 -11.67 2.43 -3.93
C CYS A 173 -10.93 1.07 -3.88
N ILE A 174 -9.83 0.93 -3.13
CA ILE A 174 -9.15 -0.36 -2.95
C ILE A 174 -10.08 -1.36 -2.25
N PHE A 175 -10.76 -0.94 -1.18
CA PHE A 175 -11.71 -1.80 -0.48
C PHE A 175 -12.93 -2.19 -1.32
N TYR A 176 -13.31 -1.36 -2.30
CA TYR A 176 -14.46 -1.63 -3.17
C TYR A 176 -14.10 -2.40 -4.45
N GLU A 177 -13.02 -2.03 -5.15
CA GLU A 177 -12.66 -2.58 -6.45
C GLU A 177 -11.46 -3.54 -6.44
N GLY A 178 -10.72 -3.61 -5.33
CA GLY A 178 -9.53 -4.44 -5.16
C GLY A 178 -8.22 -3.78 -5.60
N SER A 179 -7.15 -4.59 -5.67
CA SER A 179 -5.77 -4.11 -5.84
C SER A 179 -5.47 -3.47 -7.19
N LYS A 180 -6.32 -3.62 -8.22
CA LYS A 180 -6.16 -2.89 -9.50
C LYS A 180 -6.13 -1.37 -9.36
N VAL A 181 -6.75 -0.82 -8.31
CA VAL A 181 -6.76 0.62 -8.05
C VAL A 181 -5.35 1.14 -7.80
N ILE A 182 -4.49 0.35 -7.15
CA ILE A 182 -3.08 0.69 -6.89
C ILE A 182 -2.37 0.99 -8.22
N PHE A 183 -2.54 0.12 -9.22
CA PHE A 183 -1.96 0.34 -10.54
C PHE A 183 -2.52 1.57 -11.27
N ARG A 184 -3.83 1.83 -11.17
CA ARG A 184 -4.44 3.04 -11.76
C ARG A 184 -3.84 4.31 -11.15
N VAL A 185 -3.65 4.33 -9.83
CA VAL A 185 -3.01 5.44 -9.12
C VAL A 185 -1.56 5.60 -9.58
N ALA A 186 -0.77 4.53 -9.62
CA ALA A 186 0.63 4.57 -10.07
C ALA A 186 0.77 5.15 -11.49
N LEU A 187 -0.04 4.67 -12.45
CA LEU A 187 -0.01 5.17 -13.83
C LEU A 187 -0.44 6.63 -13.93
N THR A 188 -1.43 7.03 -13.13
CA THR A 188 -1.91 8.42 -13.10
C THR A 188 -0.84 9.35 -12.56
N LEU A 189 -0.14 8.97 -11.50
CA LEU A 189 1.00 9.73 -10.97
C LEU A 189 2.09 9.92 -12.03
N ILE A 190 2.48 8.84 -12.71
CA ILE A 190 3.47 8.87 -13.78
C ILE A 190 3.02 9.79 -14.93
N LYS A 191 1.74 9.70 -15.33
CA LYS A 191 1.17 10.50 -16.42
C LYS A 191 1.10 11.99 -16.09
N ILE A 192 0.67 12.36 -14.88
CA ILE A 192 0.64 13.76 -14.43
C ILE A 192 2.04 14.38 -14.46
N HIS A 193 3.06 13.59 -14.16
CA HIS A 193 4.46 14.02 -14.08
C HIS A 193 5.27 13.75 -15.36
N ARG A 194 4.59 13.53 -16.49
CA ARG A 194 5.22 13.17 -17.77
C ARG A 194 6.39 14.09 -18.13
N GLN A 195 6.17 15.40 -18.02
CA GLN A 195 7.17 16.38 -18.42
C GLN A 195 8.41 16.31 -17.51
N GLN A 196 8.22 16.31 -16.20
CA GLN A 196 9.29 16.26 -15.21
C GLN A 196 10.11 14.97 -15.34
N ILE A 197 9.45 13.84 -15.59
CA ILE A 197 10.12 12.56 -15.84
C ILE A 197 11.02 12.66 -17.08
N LEU A 198 10.53 13.21 -18.19
CA LEU A 198 11.30 13.35 -19.43
C LEU A 198 12.45 14.35 -19.32
N GLU A 199 12.34 15.34 -18.44
CA GLU A 199 13.37 16.34 -18.18
C GLU A 199 14.52 15.81 -17.31
N ALA A 200 14.26 14.81 -16.46
CA ALA A 200 15.27 14.17 -15.62
C ALA A 200 16.36 13.49 -16.46
N ARG A 201 17.62 13.83 -16.21
CA ARG A 201 18.78 13.44 -17.02
C ARG A 201 19.56 12.28 -16.43
N ASP A 202 19.47 12.10 -15.13
CA ASP A 202 20.15 11.04 -14.39
C ASP A 202 19.24 10.41 -13.33
N LEU A 203 19.77 9.38 -12.67
CA LEU A 203 19.04 8.61 -11.67
C LEU A 203 18.64 9.47 -10.45
N GLY A 204 19.49 10.41 -10.04
CA GLY A 204 19.22 11.28 -8.89
C GLY A 204 18.04 12.21 -9.15
N GLU A 205 18.04 12.88 -10.31
CA GLU A 205 16.92 13.73 -10.75
C GLU A 205 15.63 12.93 -10.92
N MET A 206 15.72 11.71 -11.46
CA MET A 206 14.55 10.83 -11.64
C MET A 206 13.95 10.40 -10.29
N VAL A 207 14.80 9.97 -9.34
CA VAL A 207 14.36 9.59 -7.99
C VAL A 207 13.72 10.78 -7.28
N GLU A 208 14.33 11.96 -7.39
CA GLU A 208 13.78 13.19 -6.80
C GLU A 208 12.45 13.59 -7.43
N CYS A 209 12.29 13.42 -8.75
CA CYS A 209 11.02 13.62 -9.43
C CYS A 209 9.92 12.73 -8.84
N PHE A 210 10.18 11.43 -8.67
CA PHE A 210 9.23 10.49 -8.06
C PHE A 210 8.91 10.82 -6.61
N ARG A 211 9.92 11.24 -5.83
CA ARG A 211 9.74 11.63 -4.42
C ARG A 211 8.82 12.84 -4.25
N LYS A 212 8.86 13.80 -5.19
CA LYS A 212 8.03 15.01 -5.14
C LYS A 212 6.61 14.84 -5.71
N MET A 213 6.28 13.71 -6.33
CA MET A 213 4.97 13.54 -7.00
C MET A 213 3.77 13.81 -6.07
N GLY A 214 3.87 13.41 -4.80
CA GLY A 214 2.80 13.62 -3.81
C GLY A 214 2.55 15.08 -3.44
N GLN A 215 3.50 15.99 -3.73
CA GLN A 215 3.40 17.42 -3.42
C GLN A 215 2.76 18.22 -4.57
N ASN A 216 2.51 17.59 -5.72
CA ASN A 216 1.91 18.24 -6.87
C ASN A 216 0.45 18.63 -6.58
N ILE A 217 0.06 19.86 -6.94
CA ILE A 217 -1.30 20.37 -6.71
C ILE A 217 -2.40 19.46 -7.28
N ASN A 218 -2.14 18.81 -8.42
CA ASN A 218 -3.09 17.90 -9.05
C ASN A 218 -3.24 16.56 -8.30
N VAL A 219 -2.33 16.25 -7.38
CA VAL A 219 -2.36 15.06 -6.51
C VAL A 219 -2.93 15.42 -5.13
N VAL A 220 -2.63 16.63 -4.66
CA VAL A 220 -3.21 17.17 -3.41
C VAL A 220 -4.72 17.40 -3.54
N ASN A 221 -5.20 17.84 -4.70
CA ASN A 221 -6.64 17.90 -4.98
C ASN A 221 -7.18 16.48 -5.19
N CYS A 222 -7.54 15.80 -4.09
CA CYS A 222 -7.95 14.40 -4.10
C CYS A 222 -9.14 14.12 -5.03
N HIS A 223 -10.12 15.03 -5.12
CA HIS A 223 -11.28 14.85 -5.98
C HIS A 223 -10.89 14.81 -7.46
N GLN A 224 -10.15 15.82 -7.92
CA GLN A 224 -9.69 15.89 -9.30
C GLN A 224 -8.72 14.75 -9.62
N PHE A 225 -7.83 14.43 -8.68
CA PHE A 225 -6.91 13.31 -8.82
C PHE A 225 -7.65 11.99 -9.06
N MET A 226 -8.65 11.69 -8.24
CA MET A 226 -9.43 10.45 -8.39
C MET A 226 -10.23 10.42 -9.70
N ILE A 227 -10.74 11.57 -10.19
CA ILE A 227 -11.34 11.64 -11.53
C ILE A 227 -10.34 11.18 -12.59
N GLU A 228 -9.09 11.65 -12.55
CA GLU A 228 -8.06 11.21 -13.50
C GLU A 228 -7.71 9.73 -13.35
N VAL A 229 -7.63 9.21 -12.11
CA VAL A 229 -7.40 7.78 -11.83
C VAL A 229 -8.43 6.89 -12.53
N PHE A 230 -9.69 7.30 -12.54
CA PHE A 230 -10.79 6.55 -13.15
C PHE A 230 -11.03 6.85 -14.63
N LYS A 231 -10.40 7.89 -15.21
CA LYS A 231 -10.36 8.09 -16.67
C LYS A 231 -9.43 7.12 -17.39
N THR A 232 -8.49 6.51 -16.67
CA THR A 232 -7.60 5.48 -17.24
C THR A 232 -8.43 4.31 -17.82
N PRO A 233 -8.18 3.85 -19.07
CA PRO A 233 -9.13 3.02 -19.82
C PRO A 233 -9.59 1.74 -19.12
N SER A 234 -10.76 1.27 -19.53
CA SER A 234 -11.46 0.06 -19.06
C SER A 234 -10.67 -1.26 -19.15
N SER A 235 -9.46 -1.26 -19.74
CA SER A 235 -8.59 -2.44 -19.80
C SER A 235 -8.05 -2.91 -18.45
N PHE A 236 -8.15 -2.08 -17.39
CA PHE A 236 -7.77 -2.47 -16.02
C PHE A 236 -8.91 -3.20 -15.32
N SER A 237 -9.29 -4.38 -15.83
CA SER A 237 -10.16 -5.31 -15.12
C SER A 237 -9.35 -6.19 -14.17
N ASN A 238 -9.97 -6.68 -13.09
CA ASN A 238 -9.31 -7.62 -12.17
C ASN A 238 -8.85 -8.88 -12.93
N ARG A 239 -9.66 -9.38 -13.86
CA ARG A 239 -9.31 -10.53 -14.72
C ARG A 239 -8.05 -10.28 -15.56
N TYR A 240 -7.89 -9.07 -16.11
CA TYR A 240 -6.70 -8.73 -16.87
C TYR A 240 -5.47 -8.65 -15.96
N LEU A 241 -5.60 -8.03 -14.79
CA LEU A 241 -4.52 -7.95 -13.80
C LEU A 241 -4.04 -9.35 -13.38
N GLU A 242 -4.96 -10.25 -13.03
CA GLU A 242 -4.59 -11.63 -12.66
C GLU A 242 -3.86 -12.36 -13.79
N LYS A 243 -4.31 -12.20 -15.04
CA LYS A 243 -3.62 -12.80 -16.19
C LYS A 243 -2.16 -12.30 -16.34
N VAL A 244 -1.91 -11.02 -16.07
CA VAL A 244 -0.56 -10.45 -16.15
C VAL A 244 0.29 -10.89 -14.94
N ARG A 245 -0.31 -11.01 -13.74
CA ARG A 245 0.35 -11.59 -12.56
C ARG A 245 0.76 -13.04 -12.80
N GLU A 246 -0.11 -13.88 -13.35
CA GLU A 246 0.17 -15.28 -13.69
C GLU A 246 1.36 -15.39 -14.65
N LYS A 247 1.39 -14.55 -15.69
CA LYS A 247 2.51 -14.46 -16.64
C LYS A 247 3.84 -14.17 -15.93
N HIS A 248 3.90 -13.14 -15.10
CA HIS A 248 5.13 -12.77 -14.38
C HIS A 248 5.52 -13.77 -13.30
N SER A 249 4.55 -14.38 -12.63
CA SER A 249 4.79 -15.48 -11.68
C SER A 249 5.48 -16.67 -12.36
N ALA A 250 5.06 -17.02 -13.58
CA ALA A 250 5.70 -18.10 -14.35
C ALA A 250 7.14 -17.74 -14.74
N LEU A 251 7.38 -16.49 -15.17
CA LEU A 251 8.72 -16.00 -15.54
C LEU A 251 9.71 -15.96 -14.37
N ARG A 252 9.24 -15.73 -13.14
CA ARG A 252 10.09 -15.75 -11.93
C ARG A 252 10.37 -17.16 -11.41
N SER A 253 9.65 -18.17 -11.89
CA SER A 253 9.79 -19.56 -11.46
C SER A 253 10.73 -20.38 -12.36
N THR A 254 11.19 -19.80 -13.46
CA THR A 254 12.18 -20.34 -14.41
C THR A 254 13.56 -19.77 -14.14
#